data_AF-W4RWT3-F1
#
_entry.id   AF-W4RWT3-F1
#
_cell.length_a   1.000
_cell.length_b   1.000
_cell.length_c   1.000
_cell.angle_alpha   90.00
_cell.angle_beta   90.00
_cell.angle_gamma   90.00
#
_symmetry.space_group_name_H-M   'P 1'
#
loop_
_entity.id
_entity.type
_entity.pdbx_description
1 polymer ?
#
loop_
_entity_poly.entity_id
_entity_poly.type
_entity_poly.pdbx_seq_one_letter_code
_entity_poly.pdbx_strand_id
1 'polypeptide(L)'
;MKYETVTNLYIQAKLQFHTILDQVFPEYRGHVGDLFSKVSLQILKEFPTSEEVLRSGEAKILERIVGMRIKRSEGWARERAAKLIASAERNPFQQGVYQSQLFSLDMYISMLLQYQEHLSCIEAEIDVLAEEIEECKIIQSIPGIGGKIAATIISEIGEIYRFNHPKKLVAYAGIDPSVHSSGKFTTTINHITKRGSSRLRHALYMAVLCGIRSSRNKKLKEYYDRKRNEGKPSKVAMIACVNKLLHWIYAILKRNEQFLDMA
;
A
#
# COMPACT_ATOMS: atom_id res chain seq x y z
N MET A 1 14.83 -5.54 0.67
CA MET A 1 14.82 -6.55 -0.40
C MET A 1 13.78 -7.65 -0.12
N LYS A 2 13.87 -8.37 1.01
CA LYS A 2 12.92 -9.45 1.38
C LYS A 2 11.43 -9.04 1.35
N TYR A 3 11.07 -7.91 1.98
CA TYR A 3 9.69 -7.39 2.00
C TYR A 3 9.09 -7.19 0.59
N GLU A 4 9.88 -6.62 -0.33
CA GLU A 4 9.43 -6.31 -1.69
C GLU A 4 9.20 -7.58 -2.51
N THR A 5 10.07 -8.58 -2.34
CA THR A 5 9.89 -9.91 -2.94
C THR A 5 8.60 -10.58 -2.47
N VAL A 6 8.34 -10.62 -1.16
CA VAL A 6 7.10 -11.21 -0.62
C VAL A 6 5.88 -10.43 -1.08
N THR A 7 5.96 -9.11 -1.14
CA THR A 7 4.87 -8.26 -1.68
C THR A 7 4.55 -8.61 -3.13
N ASN A 8 5.56 -8.81 -3.98
CA ASN A 8 5.36 -9.19 -5.38
C ASN A 8 4.72 -10.58 -5.51
N LEU A 9 5.18 -11.56 -4.72
CA LEU A 9 4.57 -12.90 -4.66
C LEU A 9 3.11 -12.83 -4.20
N TYR A 10 2.83 -12.00 -3.19
CA TYR A 10 1.48 -11.76 -2.69
C TYR A 10 0.58 -11.16 -3.78
N ILE A 11 1.05 -10.16 -4.54
CA ILE A 11 0.31 -9.57 -5.66
C ILE A 11 0.03 -10.62 -6.74
N GLN A 12 1.01 -11.44 -7.12
CA GLN A 12 0.80 -12.49 -8.12
C GLN A 12 -0.22 -13.52 -7.65
N ALA A 13 -0.14 -13.96 -6.39
CA ALA A 13 -1.12 -14.87 -5.80
C ALA A 13 -2.52 -14.26 -5.78
N LYS A 14 -2.67 -12.95 -5.53
CA LYS A 14 -3.98 -12.27 -5.60
C LYS A 14 -4.59 -12.33 -7.00
N LEU A 15 -3.78 -12.12 -8.03
CA LEU A 15 -4.24 -12.17 -9.41
C LEU A 15 -4.71 -13.57 -9.80
N GLN A 16 -3.94 -14.60 -9.44
CA GLN A 16 -4.33 -15.99 -9.72
C GLN A 16 -5.55 -16.43 -8.91
N PHE A 17 -5.60 -16.07 -7.63
CA PHE A 17 -6.78 -16.27 -6.78
C PHE A 17 -8.03 -15.64 -7.40
N HIS A 18 -7.93 -14.41 -7.90
CA HIS A 18 -9.04 -13.74 -8.56
C HIS A 18 -9.55 -14.53 -9.77
N THR A 19 -8.64 -14.99 -10.64
CA THR A 19 -9.02 -15.75 -11.83
C THR A 19 -9.76 -17.04 -11.46
N ILE A 20 -9.32 -17.75 -10.42
CA ILE A 20 -10.01 -18.95 -9.95
C ILE A 20 -11.34 -18.61 -9.28
N LEU A 21 -11.39 -17.57 -8.46
CA LEU A 21 -12.63 -17.14 -7.81
C LEU A 21 -13.71 -16.76 -8.82
N ASP A 22 -13.34 -16.08 -9.92
CA ASP A 22 -14.28 -15.71 -10.97
C ASP A 22 -14.88 -16.93 -11.70
N GLN A 23 -14.24 -18.11 -11.60
CA GLN A 23 -14.75 -19.37 -12.16
C GLN A 23 -15.58 -20.20 -11.18
N VAL A 24 -15.46 -19.91 -9.87
CA VAL A 24 -16.10 -20.70 -8.80
C VAL A 24 -17.25 -19.92 -8.15
N PHE A 25 -16.99 -18.67 -7.78
CA PHE A 25 -17.92 -17.84 -7.03
C PHE A 25 -17.70 -16.33 -7.31
N PRO A 26 -17.89 -15.87 -8.57
CA PRO A 26 -17.68 -14.48 -8.97
C PRO A 26 -18.47 -13.47 -8.11
N GLU A 27 -19.70 -13.81 -7.72
CA GLU A 27 -20.57 -12.95 -6.90
C GLU A 27 -20.06 -12.70 -5.47
N TYR A 28 -19.09 -13.48 -5.01
CA TYR A 28 -18.42 -13.23 -3.73
C TYR A 28 -17.68 -11.88 -3.74
N ARG A 29 -17.17 -11.46 -4.91
CA ARG A 29 -16.42 -10.23 -5.10
C ARG A 29 -17.31 -9.00 -4.86
N GLY A 30 -16.79 -8.04 -4.09
CA GLY A 30 -17.42 -6.73 -3.89
C GLY A 30 -18.63 -6.70 -2.94
N HIS A 31 -19.21 -7.86 -2.63
CA HIS A 31 -20.41 -7.96 -1.79
C HIS A 31 -20.09 -8.30 -0.33
N VAL A 32 -19.11 -9.17 -0.07
CA VAL A 32 -18.81 -9.66 1.29
C VAL A 32 -17.72 -8.82 2.00
N GLY A 33 -17.20 -7.78 1.35
CA GLY A 33 -16.24 -6.82 1.92
C GLY A 33 -14.91 -6.76 1.19
N ASP A 34 -13.86 -6.48 1.96
CA ASP A 34 -12.49 -6.63 1.45
C ASP A 34 -12.20 -8.12 1.28
N LEU A 35 -12.15 -8.53 0.01
CA LEU A 35 -11.90 -9.89 -0.44
C LEU A 35 -10.63 -10.49 0.15
N PHE A 36 -9.61 -9.66 0.35
CA PHE A 36 -8.32 -10.12 0.85
C PHE A 36 -8.19 -9.98 2.36
N SER A 37 -9.25 -9.60 3.08
CA SER A 37 -9.21 -9.61 4.54
C SER A 37 -9.07 -11.05 5.04
N LYS A 38 -8.34 -11.24 6.16
CA LYS A 38 -8.20 -12.57 6.80
C LYS A 38 -9.54 -13.26 7.02
N VAL A 39 -10.56 -12.49 7.41
CA VAL A 39 -11.92 -12.98 7.63
C VAL A 39 -12.55 -13.49 6.34
N SER A 40 -12.50 -12.68 5.27
CA SER A 40 -13.09 -13.07 3.98
C SER A 40 -12.42 -14.32 3.41
N LEU A 41 -11.09 -14.40 3.49
CA LEU A 41 -10.33 -15.58 3.06
C LEU A 41 -10.69 -16.83 3.88
N GLN A 42 -10.87 -16.71 5.20
CA GLN A 42 -11.29 -17.83 6.06
C GLN A 42 -12.73 -18.27 5.79
N ILE A 43 -13.64 -17.33 5.58
CA ILE A 43 -15.02 -17.63 5.18
C ILE A 43 -15.02 -18.41 3.87
N LEU A 44 -14.29 -17.94 2.86
CA LEU A 44 -14.24 -18.58 1.56
C LEU A 44 -13.53 -19.94 1.61
N LYS A 45 -12.58 -20.13 2.53
CA LYS A 45 -11.96 -21.44 2.79
C LYS A 45 -12.96 -22.46 3.31
N GLU A 46 -13.87 -22.03 4.18
CA GLU A 46 -14.88 -22.89 4.80
C GLU A 46 -16.13 -23.08 3.93
N PHE A 47 -16.50 -22.05 3.17
CA PHE A 47 -17.65 -22.05 2.25
C PHE A 47 -17.19 -21.61 0.84
N PRO A 48 -16.48 -22.49 0.10
CA PRO A 48 -15.83 -22.12 -1.17
C PRO A 48 -16.79 -21.95 -2.35
N THR A 49 -18.00 -22.50 -2.27
CA THR A 49 -19.01 -22.46 -3.35
C THR A 49 -20.31 -21.85 -2.86
N SER A 50 -21.09 -21.31 -3.80
CA SER A 50 -22.45 -20.83 -3.51
C SER A 50 -23.36 -21.96 -3.00
N GLU A 51 -23.20 -23.18 -3.51
CA GLU A 51 -23.96 -24.35 -3.05
C GLU A 51 -23.70 -24.64 -1.55
N GLU A 52 -22.44 -24.62 -1.12
CA GLU A 52 -22.07 -24.87 0.27
C GLU A 52 -22.59 -23.76 1.21
N VAL A 53 -22.58 -22.52 0.74
CA VAL A 53 -23.16 -21.36 1.44
C VAL A 53 -24.66 -21.55 1.63
N LEU A 54 -25.40 -21.85 0.56
CA LEU A 54 -26.85 -22.04 0.62
C LEU A 54 -27.23 -23.24 1.48
N ARG A 55 -26.47 -24.33 1.40
CA ARG A 55 -26.67 -25.54 2.22
C ARG A 55 -26.43 -25.29 3.71
N SER A 56 -25.43 -24.49 4.04
CA SER A 56 -25.09 -24.18 5.43
C SER A 56 -26.08 -23.23 6.08
N GLY A 57 -26.66 -22.32 5.30
CA GLY A 57 -27.62 -21.32 5.76
C GLY A 57 -26.99 -20.19 6.58
N GLU A 58 -27.74 -19.10 6.74
CA GLU A 58 -27.25 -17.86 7.35
C GLU A 58 -26.81 -18.05 8.81
N ALA A 59 -27.55 -18.83 9.60
CA ALA A 59 -27.28 -19.02 11.03
C ALA A 59 -25.91 -19.66 11.29
N LYS A 60 -25.54 -20.69 10.52
CA LYS A 60 -24.26 -21.39 10.66
C LYS A 60 -23.09 -20.50 10.21
N ILE A 61 -23.28 -19.74 9.13
CA ILE A 61 -22.30 -18.77 8.64
C ILE A 61 -22.07 -17.69 9.71
N LEU A 62 -23.14 -17.15 10.29
CA LEU A 62 -23.07 -16.16 11.37
C LEU A 62 -22.28 -16.70 12.58
N GLU A 63 -22.65 -17.89 13.07
CA GLU A 63 -21.96 -18.55 14.17
C GLU A 63 -20.45 -18.63 13.88
N ARG A 64 -20.11 -19.01 12.65
CA ARG A 64 -18.71 -19.15 12.26
C ARG A 64 -17.96 -17.82 12.21
N ILE A 65 -18.56 -16.79 11.64
CA ILE A 65 -17.96 -15.45 11.59
C ILE A 65 -17.73 -14.90 13.00
N VAL A 66 -18.70 -15.08 13.91
CA VAL A 66 -18.56 -14.69 15.32
C VAL A 66 -17.45 -15.49 16.00
N GLY A 67 -17.35 -16.79 15.71
CA GLY A 67 -16.32 -17.69 16.23
C GLY A 67 -14.88 -17.34 15.84
N MET A 68 -14.68 -16.56 14.76
CA MET A 68 -13.34 -16.10 14.33
C MET A 68 -12.71 -15.03 15.25
N ARG A 69 -13.38 -14.64 16.36
CA ARG A 69 -12.87 -13.69 17.39
C ARG A 69 -12.38 -12.37 16.82
N ILE A 70 -13.09 -11.85 15.83
CA ILE A 70 -12.75 -10.58 15.20
C ILE A 70 -13.19 -9.45 16.14
N LYS A 71 -12.40 -8.37 16.27
CA LYS A 71 -12.78 -7.15 17.00
C LYS A 71 -13.88 -6.37 16.26
N ARG A 72 -15.06 -6.98 16.06
CA ARG A 72 -16.21 -6.42 15.35
C ARG A 72 -17.50 -6.76 16.10
N SER A 73 -18.54 -5.95 15.87
CA SER A 73 -19.84 -6.18 16.48
C SER A 73 -20.54 -7.38 15.85
N GLU A 74 -21.45 -8.00 16.59
CA GLU A 74 -22.29 -9.07 16.07
C GLU A 74 -23.17 -8.60 14.90
N GLY A 75 -23.66 -7.34 14.96
CA GLY A 75 -24.39 -6.73 13.85
C GLY A 75 -23.60 -6.68 12.55
N TRP A 76 -22.28 -6.44 12.61
CA TRP A 76 -21.40 -6.52 11.44
C TRP A 76 -21.32 -7.96 10.91
N ALA A 77 -21.26 -8.97 11.79
CA ALA A 77 -21.21 -10.37 11.38
C ALA A 77 -22.51 -10.82 10.69
N ARG A 78 -23.67 -10.41 11.22
CA ARG A 78 -24.99 -10.66 10.60
C ARG A 78 -25.07 -10.04 9.20
N GLU A 79 -24.66 -8.78 9.07
CA GLU A 79 -24.62 -8.11 7.77
C GLU A 79 -23.76 -8.89 6.76
N ARG A 80 -22.61 -9.43 7.18
CA ARG A 80 -21.74 -10.25 6.30
C ARG A 80 -22.38 -11.58 5.92
N ALA A 81 -22.99 -12.28 6.86
CA ALA A 81 -23.66 -13.56 6.61
C ALA A 81 -24.82 -13.39 5.62
N ALA A 82 -25.68 -12.39 5.83
CA ALA A 82 -26.78 -12.06 4.93
C ALA A 82 -26.29 -11.72 3.51
N LYS A 83 -25.23 -10.90 3.39
CA LYS A 83 -24.64 -10.57 2.09
C LYS A 83 -24.04 -11.77 1.38
N LEU A 84 -23.43 -12.70 2.12
CA LEU A 84 -22.87 -13.92 1.54
C LEU A 84 -23.97 -14.81 0.97
N ILE A 85 -25.09 -14.98 1.70
CA ILE A 85 -26.26 -15.71 1.21
C ILE A 85 -26.82 -15.06 -0.06
N ALA A 86 -27.06 -13.74 -0.03
CA ALA A 86 -27.57 -13.01 -1.20
C ALA A 86 -26.62 -13.06 -2.41
N SER A 87 -25.30 -13.15 -2.19
CA SER A 87 -24.33 -13.41 -3.26
C SER A 87 -24.38 -14.83 -3.78
N ALA A 88 -24.58 -15.83 -2.92
CA ALA A 88 -24.70 -17.21 -3.33
C ALA A 88 -25.96 -17.46 -4.18
N GLU A 89 -27.09 -16.84 -3.84
CA GLU A 89 -28.33 -16.92 -4.61
C GLU A 89 -28.18 -16.36 -6.04
N ARG A 90 -27.41 -15.28 -6.19
CA ARG A 90 -27.15 -14.62 -7.48
C ARG A 90 -26.03 -15.29 -8.29
N ASN A 91 -25.28 -16.22 -7.69
CA ASN A 91 -24.12 -16.82 -8.34
C ASN A 91 -24.53 -17.62 -9.58
N PRO A 92 -23.94 -17.39 -10.76
CA PRO A 92 -24.28 -18.14 -11.97
C PRO A 92 -23.84 -19.61 -11.89
N PHE A 93 -22.83 -19.92 -11.06
CA PHE A 93 -22.28 -21.28 -10.90
C PHE A 93 -22.87 -21.96 -9.66
N GLN A 94 -24.12 -22.40 -9.75
CA GLN A 94 -24.79 -23.10 -8.66
C GLN A 94 -24.47 -24.60 -8.60
N GLN A 95 -24.02 -25.19 -9.72
CA GLN A 95 -23.63 -26.59 -9.86
C GLN A 95 -22.43 -26.72 -10.80
N GLY A 96 -21.60 -27.75 -10.63
CA GLY A 96 -20.56 -28.12 -11.61
C GLY A 96 -19.19 -27.47 -11.41
N VAL A 97 -18.83 -27.04 -10.19
CA VAL A 97 -17.44 -26.62 -9.90
C VAL A 97 -16.52 -27.85 -9.89
N TYR A 98 -15.44 -27.80 -10.66
CA TYR A 98 -14.48 -28.91 -10.72
C TYR A 98 -13.66 -28.97 -9.42
N GLN A 99 -13.41 -30.18 -8.92
CA GLN A 99 -12.57 -30.41 -7.72
C GLN A 99 -11.18 -29.77 -7.84
N SER A 100 -10.63 -29.71 -9.05
CA SER A 100 -9.34 -29.04 -9.33
C SER A 100 -9.38 -27.52 -9.08
N GLN A 101 -10.51 -26.86 -9.36
CA GLN A 101 -10.69 -25.43 -9.09
C GLN A 101 -10.81 -25.17 -7.59
N LEU A 102 -11.54 -26.01 -6.86
CA LEU A 102 -11.64 -25.92 -5.40
C LEU A 102 -10.29 -26.14 -4.72
N PHE A 103 -9.53 -27.13 -5.18
CA PHE A 103 -8.16 -27.35 -4.72
C PHE A 103 -7.27 -26.13 -4.98
N SER A 104 -7.32 -25.57 -6.19
CA SER A 104 -6.54 -24.38 -6.56
C SER A 104 -6.95 -23.18 -5.72
N LEU A 105 -8.25 -23.00 -5.46
CA LEU A 105 -8.79 -21.93 -4.63
C LEU A 105 -8.27 -22.03 -3.19
N ASP A 106 -8.37 -23.22 -2.55
CA ASP A 106 -7.84 -23.43 -1.20
C ASP A 106 -6.33 -23.22 -1.12
N MET A 107 -5.58 -23.71 -2.11
CA MET A 107 -4.13 -23.49 -2.22
C MET A 107 -3.81 -21.99 -2.24
N TYR A 108 -4.47 -21.22 -3.11
CA TYR A 108 -4.22 -19.78 -3.19
C TYR A 108 -4.68 -19.03 -1.93
N ILE A 109 -5.81 -19.40 -1.32
CA ILE A 109 -6.24 -18.83 -0.03
C ILE A 109 -5.17 -19.05 1.04
N SER A 110 -4.65 -20.28 1.13
CA SER A 110 -3.63 -20.65 2.10
C SER A 110 -2.33 -19.86 1.88
N MET A 111 -1.89 -19.72 0.62
CA MET A 111 -0.74 -18.88 0.27
C MET A 111 -0.96 -17.41 0.63
N LEU A 112 -2.13 -16.85 0.34
CA LEU A 112 -2.46 -15.46 0.65
C LEU A 112 -2.43 -15.19 2.16
N LEU A 113 -3.00 -16.09 2.97
CA LEU A 113 -2.95 -15.99 4.43
C LEU A 113 -1.52 -16.06 4.95
N GLN A 114 -0.71 -16.99 4.43
CA GLN A 114 0.68 -17.15 4.83
C GLN A 114 1.53 -15.93 4.44
N TYR A 115 1.34 -15.37 3.25
CA TYR A 115 2.02 -14.14 2.84
C TYR A 115 1.62 -12.94 3.70
N GLN A 116 0.36 -12.84 4.13
CA GLN A 116 -0.06 -11.79 5.08
C GLN A 116 0.65 -11.90 6.43
N GLU A 117 0.84 -13.13 6.92
CA GLU A 117 1.58 -13.38 8.15
C GLU A 117 3.05 -13.01 8.00
N HIS A 118 3.72 -13.50 6.95
CA HIS A 118 5.12 -13.17 6.66
C HIS A 118 5.34 -11.66 6.49
N LEU A 119 4.45 -10.97 5.76
CA LEU A 119 4.53 -9.51 5.62
C LEU A 119 4.41 -8.81 6.97
N SER A 120 3.49 -9.26 7.83
CA SER A 120 3.32 -8.70 9.17
C SER A 120 4.55 -8.92 10.06
N CYS A 121 5.18 -10.11 9.98
CA CYS A 121 6.42 -10.39 10.73
C CYS A 121 7.57 -9.50 10.26
N ILE A 122 7.76 -9.39 8.94
CA ILE A 122 8.82 -8.54 8.37
C ILE A 122 8.57 -7.07 8.69
N GLU A 123 7.32 -6.60 8.71
CA GLU A 123 6.98 -5.24 9.13
C GLU A 123 7.37 -4.99 10.59
N ALA A 124 7.06 -5.92 11.49
CA ALA A 124 7.47 -5.81 12.89
C ALA A 124 9.00 -5.77 13.07
N GLU A 125 9.74 -6.59 12.31
CA GLU A 125 11.22 -6.56 12.32
C GLU A 125 11.76 -5.22 11.80
N ILE A 126 11.17 -4.69 10.72
CA ILE A 126 11.56 -3.37 10.17
C ILE A 126 11.32 -2.27 11.20
N ASP A 127 10.19 -2.30 11.91
CA ASP A 127 9.86 -1.28 12.90
C ASP A 127 10.84 -1.33 14.09
N VAL A 128 11.17 -2.51 14.60
CA VAL A 128 12.18 -2.68 15.67
C VAL A 128 13.55 -2.13 15.23
N LEU A 129 14.02 -2.53 14.04
CA LEU A 129 15.31 -2.05 13.53
C LEU A 129 15.29 -0.53 13.26
N ALA A 130 14.15 0.03 12.86
CA ALA A 130 14.01 1.46 12.64
C ALA A 130 14.05 2.26 13.95
N GLU A 131 13.64 1.68 15.08
CA GLU A 131 13.77 2.30 16.41
C GLU A 131 15.22 2.37 16.91
N GLU A 132 16.11 1.53 16.40
CA GLU A 132 17.54 1.55 16.75
C GLU A 132 18.33 2.61 15.97
N ILE A 133 17.80 3.07 14.83
CA ILE A 133 18.47 4.02 13.92
C ILE A 133 17.96 5.44 14.19
N GLU A 134 18.84 6.32 14.69
CA GLU A 134 18.46 7.69 15.06
C GLU A 134 17.98 8.51 13.85
N GLU A 135 18.59 8.33 12.68
CA GLU A 135 18.19 8.99 11.44
C GLU A 135 16.76 8.62 11.03
N CYS A 136 16.31 7.38 11.33
CA CYS A 136 14.94 6.96 11.10
C CYS A 136 13.97 7.74 12.00
N LYS A 137 14.26 7.91 13.29
CA LYS A 137 13.46 8.71 14.22
C LYS A 137 13.38 10.18 13.77
N ILE A 138 14.51 10.74 13.36
CA ILE A 138 14.59 12.12 12.87
C ILE A 138 13.65 12.32 11.69
N ILE A 139 13.67 11.47 10.66
CA ILE A 139 12.79 11.69 9.51
C ILE A 139 11.34 11.28 9.76
N GLN A 140 11.07 10.35 10.68
CA GLN A 140 9.71 10.01 11.12
C GLN A 140 8.99 11.18 11.80
N SER A 141 9.73 12.14 12.37
CA SER A 141 9.14 13.37 12.90
C SER A 141 8.42 14.21 11.82
N ILE A 142 8.70 13.99 10.52
CA ILE A 142 7.95 14.63 9.44
C ILE A 142 6.61 13.90 9.26
N PRO A 143 5.46 14.58 9.43
CA PRO A 143 4.16 13.95 9.22
C PRO A 143 4.02 13.42 7.80
N GLY A 144 3.65 12.15 7.68
CA GLY A 144 3.59 11.42 6.41
C GLY A 144 4.69 10.37 6.22
N ILE A 145 5.76 10.42 7.02
CA ILE A 145 6.82 9.40 7.04
C ILE A 145 6.56 8.42 8.19
N GLY A 146 6.19 7.17 7.87
CA GLY A 146 6.11 6.08 8.85
C GLY A 146 7.36 5.19 8.85
N GLY A 147 7.45 4.22 9.78
CA GLY A 147 8.61 3.34 9.99
C GLY A 147 9.21 2.76 8.71
N LYS A 148 8.40 2.01 7.95
CA LYS A 148 8.81 1.45 6.65
C LYS A 148 9.30 2.48 5.63
N ILE A 149 8.65 3.64 5.55
CA ILE A 149 9.06 4.71 4.62
C ILE A 149 10.41 5.28 5.09
N ALA A 150 10.57 5.51 6.38
CA ALA A 150 11.81 6.01 6.96
C ALA A 150 12.97 5.04 6.73
N ALA A 151 12.81 3.77 7.09
CA ALA A 151 13.80 2.72 6.88
C ALA A 151 14.21 2.60 5.41
N THR A 152 13.24 2.72 4.48
CA THR A 152 13.54 2.72 3.04
C THR A 152 14.34 3.95 2.62
N ILE A 153 13.97 5.15 3.08
CA ILE A 153 14.67 6.39 2.76
C ILE A 153 16.11 6.35 3.30
N ILE A 154 16.31 6.00 4.57
CA ILE A 154 17.65 5.93 5.17
C ILE A 154 18.49 4.85 4.50
N SER A 155 17.92 3.67 4.24
CA SER A 155 18.64 2.60 3.53
C SER A 155 19.08 2.98 2.12
N GLU A 156 18.29 3.78 1.39
CA GLU A 156 18.63 4.22 0.03
C GLU A 156 19.61 5.41 0.02
N ILE A 157 19.50 6.34 0.98
CA ILE A 157 20.41 7.48 1.09
C ILE A 157 21.78 7.02 1.60
N GLY A 158 21.80 6.11 2.59
CA GLY A 158 22.95 5.79 3.40
C GLY A 158 23.38 7.01 4.23
N GLU A 159 24.68 7.26 4.31
CA GLU A 159 25.20 8.45 5.00
C GLU A 159 24.80 9.74 4.26
N ILE A 160 24.10 10.65 4.94
CA ILE A 160 23.72 11.94 4.35
C ILE A 160 24.93 12.78 3.96
N TYR A 161 26.09 12.57 4.60
CA TYR A 161 27.29 13.37 4.41
C TYR A 161 27.93 13.24 3.03
N ARG A 162 27.69 12.14 2.32
CA ARG A 162 28.12 11.94 0.92
C ARG A 162 27.54 12.98 -0.05
N PHE A 163 26.41 13.59 0.32
CA PHE A 163 25.80 14.67 -0.44
C PHE A 163 26.26 16.01 0.14
N ASN A 164 27.00 16.78 -0.64
CA ASN A 164 27.46 18.12 -0.26
C ASN A 164 26.40 19.22 -0.52
N HIS A 165 25.34 18.91 -1.26
CA HIS A 165 24.28 19.84 -1.61
C HIS A 165 22.95 19.08 -1.80
N PRO A 166 21.79 19.62 -1.37
CA PRO A 166 20.50 18.92 -1.48
C PRO A 166 20.12 18.59 -2.94
N LYS A 167 20.50 19.46 -3.90
CA LYS A 167 20.31 19.18 -5.34
C LYS A 167 21.00 17.88 -5.82
N LYS A 168 22.13 17.47 -5.21
CA LYS A 168 22.76 16.19 -5.54
C LYS A 168 21.94 15.01 -5.05
N LEU A 169 21.31 15.14 -3.88
CA LEU A 169 20.37 14.14 -3.38
C LEU A 169 19.11 14.08 -4.27
N VAL A 170 18.61 15.23 -4.74
CA VAL A 170 17.50 15.32 -5.71
C VAL A 170 17.85 14.61 -7.03
N ALA A 171 19.06 14.82 -7.55
CA ALA A 171 19.54 14.13 -8.75
C ALA A 171 19.73 12.62 -8.51
N TYR A 172 20.24 12.22 -7.34
CA TYR A 172 20.36 10.82 -6.93
C TYR A 172 19.00 10.13 -6.78
N ALA A 173 17.98 10.85 -6.31
CA ALA A 173 16.60 10.39 -6.37
C ALA A 173 16.09 10.38 -7.83
N GLY A 174 16.60 11.20 -8.74
CA GLY A 174 16.14 11.28 -10.14
C GLY A 174 14.75 11.93 -10.27
N ILE A 175 14.45 12.88 -9.37
CA ILE A 175 13.23 13.70 -9.37
C ILE A 175 13.46 15.10 -9.96
N ASP A 176 14.68 15.38 -10.39
CA ASP A 176 15.04 16.58 -11.14
C ASP A 176 14.36 16.58 -12.53
N PRO A 177 13.96 17.76 -13.03
CA PRO A 177 13.41 17.86 -14.39
C PRO A 177 14.50 17.56 -15.42
N SER A 178 14.17 16.77 -16.43
CA SER A 178 15.01 16.53 -17.60
C SER A 178 15.19 17.84 -18.37
N VAL A 179 16.42 18.15 -18.77
CA VAL A 179 16.69 19.26 -19.67
C VAL A 179 16.83 18.69 -21.08
N HIS A 180 15.84 18.93 -21.95
CA HIS A 180 15.95 18.71 -23.39
C HIS A 180 16.10 20.07 -24.08
N SER A 181 17.35 20.39 -24.38
CA SER A 181 17.74 21.56 -25.18
C SER A 181 18.41 21.04 -26.45
N SER A 182 17.69 21.02 -27.56
CA SER A 182 18.34 21.08 -28.87
C SER A 182 18.46 22.57 -29.21
N GLY A 183 19.59 23.03 -29.73
CA GLY A 183 20.00 24.46 -29.74
C GLY A 183 19.04 25.53 -30.31
N LYS A 184 17.84 25.16 -30.80
CA LYS A 184 16.77 26.08 -31.21
C LYS A 184 15.41 25.85 -30.53
N PHE A 185 15.28 24.86 -29.64
CA PHE A 185 14.01 24.51 -28.98
C PHE A 185 14.23 24.13 -27.51
N THR A 186 13.62 24.90 -26.60
CA THR A 186 13.45 24.48 -25.21
C THR A 186 12.06 23.88 -25.08
N THR A 187 12.00 22.59 -24.75
CA THR A 187 10.71 21.91 -24.57
C THR A 187 9.99 22.46 -23.33
N THR A 188 8.73 22.87 -23.48
CA THR A 188 7.87 23.40 -22.40
C THR A 188 7.44 22.33 -21.38
N ILE A 189 7.46 21.04 -21.76
CA ILE A 189 7.05 19.91 -20.93
C ILE A 189 8.26 19.03 -20.57
N ASN A 190 8.84 19.27 -19.40
CA ASN A 190 9.95 18.47 -18.90
C ASN A 190 9.44 17.35 -17.98
N HIS A 191 9.87 16.12 -18.24
CA HIS A 191 9.63 14.97 -17.36
C HIS A 191 10.71 14.88 -16.29
N ILE A 192 10.50 14.10 -15.23
CA ILE A 192 11.60 13.76 -14.32
C ILE A 192 12.60 12.84 -15.00
N THR A 193 13.89 12.95 -14.65
CA THR A 193 14.95 12.15 -15.29
C THR A 193 14.84 10.65 -15.03
N LYS A 194 14.34 10.23 -13.85
CA LYS A 194 14.26 8.82 -13.40
C LYS A 194 15.60 8.05 -13.38
N ARG A 195 16.74 8.71 -13.60
CA ARG A 195 18.09 8.10 -13.64
C ARG A 195 18.57 7.59 -12.28
N GLY A 196 17.98 8.12 -11.20
CA GLY A 196 18.33 7.80 -9.81
C GLY A 196 17.62 6.56 -9.25
N SER A 197 17.66 6.38 -7.92
CA SER A 197 16.99 5.27 -7.23
C SER A 197 15.46 5.32 -7.39
N SER A 198 14.87 4.29 -8.01
CA SER A 198 13.41 4.14 -8.12
C SER A 198 12.73 3.92 -6.78
N ARG A 199 13.40 3.19 -5.88
CA ARG A 199 12.90 2.86 -4.53
C ARG A 199 12.83 4.11 -3.66
N LEU A 200 13.87 4.95 -3.69
CA LEU A 200 13.87 6.24 -3.00
C LEU A 200 12.76 7.16 -3.53
N ARG A 201 12.60 7.27 -4.86
CA ARG A 201 11.50 8.07 -5.44
C ARG A 201 10.13 7.60 -4.97
N HIS A 202 9.92 6.29 -4.99
CA HIS A 202 8.65 5.69 -4.59
C HIS A 202 8.36 5.94 -3.10
N ALA A 203 9.35 5.76 -2.22
CA ALA A 203 9.20 6.03 -0.80
C ALA A 203 8.86 7.50 -0.52
N LEU A 204 9.56 8.44 -1.17
CA LEU A 204 9.28 9.87 -1.04
C LEU A 204 7.89 10.25 -1.59
N TYR A 205 7.47 9.63 -2.70
CA TYR A 205 6.12 9.83 -3.24
C TYR A 205 5.05 9.37 -2.26
N MET A 206 5.22 8.18 -1.67
CA MET A 206 4.32 7.65 -0.66
C MET A 206 4.30 8.52 0.60
N ALA A 207 5.46 9.03 1.04
CA ALA A 207 5.56 9.96 2.16
C ALA A 207 4.70 11.22 1.94
N VAL A 208 4.82 11.84 0.76
CA VAL A 208 4.03 13.01 0.38
C VAL A 208 2.55 12.67 0.30
N LEU A 209 2.19 11.54 -0.31
CA LEU A 209 0.81 11.10 -0.42
C LEU A 209 0.17 10.93 0.97
N CYS A 210 0.87 10.26 1.88
CA CYS A 210 0.44 10.05 3.26
C CYS A 210 0.39 11.36 4.06
N GLY A 211 1.32 12.29 3.85
CA GLY A 211 1.35 13.59 4.51
C GLY A 211 0.24 14.52 4.06
N ILE A 212 -0.07 14.55 2.76
CA ILE A 212 -1.16 15.37 2.20
C ILE A 212 -2.53 14.78 2.55
N ARG A 213 -2.64 13.45 2.59
CA ARG A 213 -3.90 12.76 2.93
C ARG A 213 -4.38 13.20 4.32
N SER A 214 -5.64 13.61 4.39
CA SER A 214 -6.26 14.13 5.62
C SER A 214 -5.48 15.29 6.27
N SER A 215 -4.69 16.02 5.50
CA SER A 215 -3.90 17.18 5.95
C SER A 215 -2.98 16.88 7.15
N ARG A 216 -2.43 15.67 7.25
CA ARG A 216 -1.51 15.28 8.32
C ARG A 216 -0.25 16.14 8.36
N ASN A 217 0.20 16.61 7.20
CA ASN A 217 1.28 17.57 7.04
C ASN A 217 0.73 18.86 6.40
N LYS A 218 0.46 19.87 7.23
CA LYS A 218 -0.14 21.14 6.76
C LYS A 218 0.76 21.86 5.76
N LYS A 219 2.07 21.94 6.05
CA LYS A 219 3.06 22.61 5.19
C LYS A 219 3.16 21.98 3.80
N LEU A 220 3.10 20.65 3.68
CA LEU A 220 3.06 19.97 2.37
C LEU A 220 1.72 20.16 1.68
N LYS A 221 0.61 20.10 2.42
CA LYS A 221 -0.74 20.28 1.87
C LYS A 221 -0.91 21.67 1.26
N GLU A 222 -0.53 22.71 1.98
CA GLU A 222 -0.55 24.10 1.50
C GLU A 222 0.35 24.29 0.27
N TYR A 223 1.56 23.71 0.30
CA TYR A 223 2.46 23.76 -0.84
C TYR A 223 1.86 23.06 -2.07
N TYR A 224 1.23 21.91 -1.88
CA TYR A 224 0.53 21.18 -2.93
C TYR A 224 -0.62 22.00 -3.52
N ASP A 225 -1.49 22.55 -2.66
CA ASP A 225 -2.65 23.34 -3.09
C ASP A 225 -2.22 24.61 -3.82
N ARG A 226 -1.18 25.28 -3.35
CA ARG A 226 -0.58 26.41 -4.08
C ARG A 226 -0.09 25.99 -5.47
N LYS A 227 0.58 24.84 -5.60
CA LYS A 227 0.99 24.33 -6.92
C LYS A 227 -0.18 23.97 -7.82
N ARG A 228 -1.29 23.49 -7.26
CA ARG A 228 -2.53 23.26 -8.01
C ARG A 228 -3.16 24.58 -8.49
N ASN A 229 -3.18 25.60 -7.64
CA ASN A 229 -3.70 26.93 -7.96
C ASN A 229 -2.85 27.66 -9.02
N GLU A 230 -1.54 27.39 -9.07
CA GLU A 230 -0.65 27.80 -10.17
C GLU A 230 -0.95 27.10 -11.52
N GLY A 231 -2.01 26.28 -11.60
CA GLY A 231 -2.40 25.56 -12.82
C GLY A 231 -1.64 24.26 -13.07
N LYS A 232 -0.81 23.78 -12.12
CA LYS A 232 -0.02 22.57 -12.33
C LYS A 232 -0.88 21.30 -12.24
N PRO A 233 -0.68 20.31 -13.14
CA PRO A 233 -1.33 19.01 -13.02
C PRO A 233 -1.01 18.32 -11.70
N SER A 234 -1.94 17.48 -11.22
CA SER A 234 -1.83 16.78 -9.93
C SER A 234 -0.48 16.08 -9.72
N LYS A 235 -0.03 15.31 -10.71
CA LYS A 235 1.23 14.56 -10.62
C LYS A 235 2.45 15.50 -10.56
N VAL A 236 2.42 16.63 -11.28
CA VAL A 236 3.49 17.63 -11.25
C VAL A 236 3.55 18.32 -9.89
N ALA A 237 2.39 18.67 -9.32
CA ALA A 237 2.30 19.23 -7.97
C ALA A 237 2.82 18.23 -6.91
N MET A 238 2.47 16.95 -7.03
CA MET A 238 3.01 15.89 -6.15
C MET A 238 4.54 15.81 -6.23
N ILE A 239 5.12 15.76 -7.44
CA ILE A 239 6.59 15.70 -7.61
C ILE A 239 7.26 16.96 -7.06
N ALA A 240 6.64 18.13 -7.19
CA ALA A 240 7.15 19.34 -6.56
C ALA A 240 7.19 19.21 -5.02
N CYS A 241 6.18 18.58 -4.42
CA CYS A 241 6.14 18.29 -2.98
C CYS A 241 7.21 17.26 -2.59
N VAL A 242 7.44 16.23 -3.41
CA VAL A 242 8.51 15.23 -3.21
C VAL A 242 9.88 15.92 -3.18
N ASN A 243 10.12 16.86 -4.11
CA ASN A 243 11.36 17.64 -4.14
C ASN A 243 11.50 18.49 -2.85
N LYS A 244 10.43 19.19 -2.45
CA LYS A 244 10.41 19.98 -1.20
C LYS A 244 10.68 19.10 0.03
N LEU A 245 10.06 17.93 0.13
CA LEU A 245 10.26 16.98 1.21
C LEU A 245 11.72 16.49 1.26
N LEU A 246 12.32 16.18 0.11
CA LEU A 246 13.70 15.72 0.05
C LEU A 246 14.69 16.79 0.53
N HIS A 247 14.41 18.06 0.26
CA HIS A 247 15.16 19.18 0.82
C HIS A 247 15.04 19.26 2.34
N TRP A 248 13.85 19.02 2.90
CA TRP A 248 13.67 18.96 4.36
C TRP A 248 14.46 17.81 4.98
N ILE A 249 14.32 16.60 4.43
CA ILE A 249 15.07 15.41 4.87
C ILE A 249 16.57 15.69 4.87
N TYR A 250 17.10 16.27 3.79
CA TYR A 250 18.53 16.64 3.72
C TYR A 250 18.93 17.59 4.85
N ALA A 251 18.13 18.63 5.11
CA ALA A 251 18.45 19.64 6.11
C ALA A 251 18.41 19.06 7.53
N ILE A 252 17.37 18.32 7.89
CA ILE A 252 17.21 17.77 9.25
C ILE A 252 18.23 16.67 9.56
N LEU A 253 18.57 15.82 8.57
CA LEU A 253 19.61 14.80 8.73
C LEU A 253 21.00 15.43 8.86
N LYS A 254 21.31 16.48 8.10
CA LYS A 254 22.60 17.19 8.22
C LYS A 254 22.78 17.90 9.56
N ARG A 255 21.68 18.36 10.16
CA ARG A 255 21.67 19.06 11.46
C ARG A 255 21.48 18.12 12.63
N ASN A 256 21.08 16.88 12.38
CA ASN A 256 20.71 15.91 13.41
C ASN A 256 19.58 16.44 14.33
N GLU A 257 18.56 17.06 13.73
CA GLU A 257 17.44 17.73 14.43
C GLU A 257 16.10 17.15 13.98
N GLN A 258 15.10 17.11 14.86
CA GLN A 258 13.74 16.73 14.48
C GLN A 258 13.05 17.82 13.66
N PHE A 259 12.06 17.43 12.85
CA PHE A 259 11.25 18.34 12.06
C PHE A 259 10.30 19.14 12.95
N LEU A 260 10.47 20.46 12.95
CA LEU A 260 9.60 21.38 13.66
C LEU A 260 8.43 21.83 12.78
N ASP A 261 7.24 21.32 13.10
CA ASP A 261 5.99 21.79 12.51
C ASP A 261 5.49 23.04 13.24
N MET A 262 6.27 24.12 13.21
CA MET A 262 5.79 25.44 13.64
C MET A 262 4.68 25.86 12.67
N ALA A 263 3.44 25.86 13.18
CA ALA A 263 2.21 26.27 12.51
C ALA A 263 2.10 27.80 12.46
#